data_AF-A0A7W8LCB9-F1
#
_entry.id   AF-A0A7W8LCB9-F1
#
_cell.length_a   1.000
_cell.length_b   1.000
_cell.length_c   1.000
_cell.angle_alpha   90.00
_cell.angle_beta   90.00
_cell.angle_gamma   90.00
#
_symmetry.space_group_name_H-M   'P 1'
#
loop_
_entity.id
_entity.type
_entity.pdbx_description
1 polymer ?
#
loop_
_entity_poly.entity_id
_entity_poly.type
_entity_poly.pdbx_seq_one_letter_code
_entity_poly.pdbx_strand_id
1 'polypeptide(L)'
;MMVNWSWWSGRRSGRYVPDYDATLDAYLAQLDTHGVSHSVLVQPSFLGTDCSYMLDAMRRAPQQLRGVAVIERDCRIDTLTEMANAGIAGIRLNLIGHADQPLDRWVSA
;
A
#
# COMPACT_ATOMS: atom_id res chain seq x y z
N MET A 1 14.53 1.74 -8.06
CA MET A 1 14.42 0.27 -8.11
C MET A 1 13.03 -0.05 -8.63
N MET A 2 12.98 -0.95 -9.62
CA MET A 2 12.00 -1.04 -10.70
C MET A 2 10.79 -1.91 -10.29
N VAL A 3 9.57 -1.50 -10.62
CA VAL A 3 8.46 -2.47 -10.70
C VAL A 3 8.47 -3.02 -12.13
N ASN A 4 9.30 -4.04 -12.38
CA ASN A 4 9.27 -4.75 -13.64
C ASN A 4 8.18 -5.84 -13.57
N TRP A 5 7.05 -5.58 -14.20
CA TRP A 5 5.85 -6.42 -14.16
C TRP A 5 6.03 -7.82 -14.78
N SER A 6 7.12 -8.07 -15.52
CA SER A 6 7.40 -9.37 -16.12
C SER A 6 7.85 -10.46 -15.11
N TRP A 7 8.28 -10.08 -13.90
CA TRP A 7 8.69 -11.01 -12.84
C TRP A 7 7.53 -11.47 -11.92
N TRP A 8 6.34 -10.89 -12.07
CA TRP A 8 5.14 -11.15 -11.26
C TRP A 8 4.08 -12.00 -12.00
N SER A 9 4.51 -12.97 -12.80
CA SER A 9 3.61 -13.83 -13.58
C SER A 9 2.80 -14.85 -12.74
N GLY A 10 3.05 -14.95 -11.43
CA GLY A 10 2.52 -16.01 -10.56
C GLY A 10 1.28 -15.69 -9.72
N ARG A 11 0.83 -14.43 -9.59
CA ARG A 11 -0.39 -14.08 -8.80
C ARG A 11 -1.28 -13.09 -9.54
N ARG A 12 -2.00 -13.60 -10.54
CA ARG A 12 -2.97 -12.85 -11.35
C ARG A 12 -4.32 -12.73 -10.66
N SER A 13 -4.45 -11.87 -9.64
CA SER A 13 -5.74 -11.62 -8.96
C SER A 13 -6.21 -10.15 -8.97
N GLY A 14 -5.56 -9.28 -9.74
CA GLY A 14 -5.98 -7.88 -9.90
C GLY A 14 -7.02 -7.70 -11.02
N ARG A 15 -8.05 -6.87 -10.77
CA ARG A 15 -9.07 -6.49 -11.78
C ARG A 15 -8.49 -5.75 -13.00
N TYR A 16 -7.33 -5.12 -12.83
CA TYR A 16 -6.57 -4.41 -13.85
C TYR A 16 -5.11 -4.27 -13.36
N VAL A 17 -4.15 -4.33 -14.29
CA VAL A 17 -2.72 -4.06 -14.03
C VAL A 17 -2.32 -2.95 -15.00
N PRO A 18 -1.83 -1.79 -14.50
CA PRO A 18 -1.33 -0.72 -15.36
C PRO A 18 -0.25 -1.20 -16.33
N ASP A 19 -0.25 -0.68 -17.56
CA ASP A 19 0.77 -0.92 -18.59
C ASP A 19 1.87 0.16 -18.60
N TYR A 20 1.84 1.06 -17.61
CA TYR A 20 2.81 2.14 -17.43
C TYR A 20 3.40 2.12 -16.01
N ASP A 21 4.58 2.72 -15.88
CA ASP A 21 5.26 2.84 -14.59
C ASP A 21 4.81 4.08 -13.81
N ALA A 22 4.65 3.91 -12.50
CA ALA A 22 4.42 4.99 -11.54
C ALA A 22 5.62 5.08 -10.58
N THR A 23 6.67 5.77 -11.01
CA THR A 23 7.89 5.92 -10.21
C THR A 23 7.69 6.93 -9.07
N LEU A 24 8.42 6.72 -7.96
CA LEU A 24 8.41 7.69 -6.86
C LEU A 24 8.88 9.07 -7.31
N ASP A 25 9.91 9.15 -8.17
CA ASP A 25 10.50 10.44 -8.55
C ASP A 25 9.51 11.28 -9.38
N ALA A 26 8.78 10.62 -10.29
CA ALA A 26 7.70 11.28 -11.04
C ALA A 26 6.59 11.77 -10.09
N TYR A 27 6.25 10.98 -9.07
CA TYR A 27 5.25 11.36 -8.08
C TYR A 27 5.70 12.55 -7.23
N LEU A 28 6.93 12.55 -6.72
CA LEU A 28 7.47 13.66 -5.94
C LEU A 28 7.55 14.94 -6.76
N ALA A 29 7.97 14.86 -8.03
CA ALA A 29 7.97 16.02 -8.93
C ALA A 29 6.56 16.61 -9.12
N GLN A 30 5.53 15.76 -9.14
CA GLN A 30 4.14 16.21 -9.19
C GLN A 30 3.72 16.90 -7.89
N LEU A 31 4.13 16.38 -6.72
CA LEU A 31 3.87 17.04 -5.43
C LEU A 31 4.54 18.43 -5.38
N ASP A 32 5.80 18.52 -5.78
CA ASP A 32 6.57 19.77 -5.82
C ASP A 32 5.93 20.79 -6.75
N THR A 33 5.50 20.36 -7.95
CA THR A 33 4.83 21.22 -8.94
C THR A 33 3.56 21.86 -8.38
N HIS A 34 2.87 21.17 -7.48
CA HIS A 34 1.61 21.62 -6.88
C HIS A 34 1.76 22.17 -5.45
N GLY A 35 2.99 22.30 -4.94
CA GLY A 35 3.23 22.79 -3.58
C GLY A 35 2.69 21.88 -2.48
N VAL A 36 2.51 20.58 -2.75
CA VAL A 36 2.03 19.60 -1.77
C VAL A 36 3.22 19.08 -0.98
N SER A 37 3.28 19.42 0.30
CA SER A 37 4.45 19.12 1.14
C SER A 37 4.50 17.68 1.67
N HIS A 38 3.35 17.01 1.78
CA HIS A 38 3.23 15.67 2.36
C HIS A 38 2.19 14.84 1.63
N SER A 39 2.38 13.52 1.62
CA SER A 39 1.45 12.59 1.00
C SER A 39 1.33 11.26 1.76
N VAL A 40 0.17 10.60 1.57
CA VAL A 40 -0.11 9.26 2.05
C VAL A 40 -0.24 8.33 0.85
N LEU A 41 0.69 7.39 0.71
CA LEU A 41 0.64 6.33 -0.28
C LEU A 41 -0.38 5.27 0.14
N VAL A 42 -1.22 4.82 -0.77
CA VAL A 42 -2.22 3.77 -0.48
C VAL A 42 -1.90 2.54 -1.31
N GLN A 43 -1.78 1.39 -0.65
CA GLN A 43 -1.49 0.12 -1.29
C GLN A 43 -2.56 -0.22 -2.35
N PRO A 44 -2.17 -0.38 -3.63
CA PRO A 44 -3.09 -0.74 -4.69
C PRO A 44 -3.47 -2.22 -4.59
N SER A 45 -4.71 -2.54 -4.95
CA SER A 45 -5.25 -3.89 -4.78
C SER A 45 -4.55 -4.96 -5.61
N PHE A 46 -3.96 -4.60 -6.76
CA PHE A 46 -3.28 -5.55 -7.64
C PHE A 46 -1.90 -5.98 -7.12
N LEU A 47 -1.33 -5.26 -6.15
CA LEU A 47 -0.11 -5.69 -5.43
C LEU A 47 -0.43 -6.52 -4.18
N GLY A 48 -1.72 -6.73 -3.88
CA GLY A 48 -2.16 -7.49 -2.71
C GLY A 48 -1.54 -6.97 -1.42
N THR A 49 -1.05 -7.88 -0.59
CA THR A 49 -0.45 -7.62 0.72
C THR A 49 1.05 -7.32 0.65
N ASP A 50 1.67 -7.39 -0.53
CA ASP A 50 3.08 -7.02 -0.70
C ASP A 50 3.24 -5.50 -0.73
N CYS A 51 3.58 -4.94 0.43
CA CYS A 51 3.80 -3.51 0.62
C CYS A 51 5.26 -3.09 0.38
N SER A 52 6.15 -3.98 -0.09
CA SER A 52 7.61 -3.73 -0.18
C SER A 52 7.95 -2.46 -0.98
N TYR A 53 7.33 -2.27 -2.14
CA TYR A 53 7.56 -1.08 -2.97
C TYR A 53 7.13 0.21 -2.27
N MET A 54 5.97 0.21 -1.61
CA MET A 54 5.50 1.37 -0.84
C MET A 54 6.43 1.66 0.34
N LEU A 55 6.88 0.63 1.06
CA LEU A 55 7.83 0.76 2.17
C LEU A 55 9.19 1.30 1.69
N ASP A 56 9.69 0.81 0.55
CA ASP A 56 10.90 1.34 -0.10
C ASP A 56 10.74 2.83 -0.45
N ALA A 57 9.58 3.20 -1.01
CA ALA A 57 9.30 4.58 -1.39
C ALA A 57 9.28 5.52 -0.18
N MET A 58 8.60 5.12 0.91
CA MET A 58 8.57 5.90 2.15
C MET A 58 9.96 6.03 2.79
N ARG A 59 10.79 4.99 2.75
CA ARG A 59 12.18 5.05 3.25
C ARG A 59 13.03 6.09 2.52
N ARG A 60 12.73 6.38 1.25
CA ARG A 60 13.43 7.40 0.45
C ARG A 60 13.00 8.83 0.76
N ALA A 61 11.78 9.03 1.26
CA ALA A 61 11.25 10.36 1.63
C ALA A 61 10.47 10.32 2.97
N PRO A 62 11.10 9.91 4.08
CA PRO A 62 10.41 9.58 5.33
C PRO A 62 9.81 10.80 6.05
N GLN A 63 10.23 12.01 5.71
CA GLN A 63 9.67 13.24 6.24
C GLN A 63 8.44 13.72 5.46
N GLN A 64 8.27 13.27 4.21
CA GLN A 64 7.17 13.70 3.33
C GLN A 64 6.09 12.63 3.16
N LEU A 65 6.44 11.35 3.33
CA LEU A 65 5.55 10.23 3.01
C LEU A 65 5.12 9.43 4.24
N ARG A 66 3.84 9.04 4.23
CA ARG A 66 3.26 7.98 5.07
C ARG A 66 2.52 6.99 4.18
N GLY A 67 2.08 5.87 4.75
CA GLY A 67 1.44 4.81 3.98
C GLY A 67 0.22 4.20 4.64
N VAL A 68 -0.67 3.66 3.81
CA VAL A 68 -1.80 2.81 4.20
C VAL A 68 -1.64 1.46 3.53
N ALA A 69 -1.44 0.41 4.34
CA ALA A 69 -1.15 -0.93 3.87
C ALA A 69 -2.41 -1.77 3.63
N VAL A 70 -2.26 -2.83 2.83
CA VAL A 70 -3.16 -3.99 2.85
C VAL A 70 -2.39 -5.11 3.53
N ILE A 71 -3.01 -5.80 4.48
CA ILE A 71 -2.39 -6.85 5.29
C ILE A 71 -3.16 -8.16 5.15
N GLU A 72 -2.48 -9.27 5.44
CA GLU A 72 -3.16 -10.57 5.61
C GLU A 72 -4.07 -10.54 6.86
N ARG A 73 -5.11 -11.38 6.85
CA ARG A 73 -6.11 -11.42 7.94
C ARG A 73 -5.50 -11.81 9.29
N ASP A 74 -4.47 -12.63 9.27
CA ASP A 74 -3.75 -13.16 10.43
C ASP A 74 -2.41 -12.45 10.67
N CYS A 75 -2.24 -11.24 10.11
CA CYS A 75 -1.05 -10.42 10.32
C CYS A 75 -0.76 -10.24 11.82
N ARG A 76 0.46 -10.57 12.21
CA ARG A 76 0.89 -10.54 13.61
C ARG A 76 1.08 -9.11 14.10
N ILE A 77 0.85 -8.90 15.39
CA ILE A 77 1.07 -7.60 16.03
C ILE A 77 2.50 -7.08 15.85
N ASP A 78 3.51 -7.96 15.92
CA ASP A 78 4.91 -7.59 15.73
C ASP A 78 5.14 -7.00 14.34
N THR A 79 4.56 -7.61 13.31
CA THR A 79 4.60 -7.12 11.93
C THR A 79 3.87 -5.79 11.79
N LEU A 80 2.72 -5.61 12.47
CA LEU A 80 2.01 -4.33 12.49
C LEU A 80 2.84 -3.22 13.15
N THR A 81 3.56 -3.54 14.24
CA THR A 81 4.47 -2.61 14.92
C THR A 81 5.65 -2.24 14.02
N GLU A 82 6.25 -3.20 13.32
CA GLU A 82 7.31 -2.94 12.34
C GLU A 82 6.82 -2.02 11.21
N MET A 83 5.62 -2.30 10.67
CA MET A 83 5.01 -1.47 9.64
C MET A 83 4.73 -0.04 10.14
N ALA A 84 4.23 0.11 11.37
CA ALA A 84 3.99 1.42 11.98
C ALA A 84 5.30 2.21 12.15
N ASN A 85 6.36 1.55 12.63
CA ASN A 85 7.69 2.15 12.76
C ASN A 85 8.29 2.56 11.40
N ALA A 86 7.92 1.86 10.32
CA ALA A 86 8.32 2.19 8.95
C ALA A 86 7.48 3.31 8.31
N GLY A 87 6.50 3.89 9.02
CA GLY A 87 5.69 5.01 8.55
C GLY A 87 4.31 4.64 8.00
N ILE A 88 3.86 3.39 8.17
CA ILE A 88 2.46 3.03 7.92
C ILE A 88 1.58 3.63 9.02
N ALA A 89 0.57 4.40 8.62
CA ALA A 89 -0.35 5.10 9.51
C ALA A 89 -1.75 4.45 9.56
N GLY A 90 -2.00 3.42 8.75
CA GLY A 90 -3.28 2.73 8.74
C GLY A 90 -3.33 1.52 7.80
N ILE A 91 -4.47 0.85 7.78
CA ILE A 91 -4.75 -0.29 6.89
C ILE A 91 -5.99 -0.04 6.03
N ARG A 92 -5.99 -0.58 4.82
CA ARG A 92 -7.09 -0.51 3.86
C ARG A 92 -7.77 -1.87 3.74
N LEU A 93 -9.07 -1.90 4.05
CA LEU A 93 -9.94 -3.04 3.75
C LEU A 93 -10.59 -2.81 2.38
N ASN A 94 -10.19 -3.58 1.37
CA ASN A 94 -10.80 -3.50 0.03
C ASN A 94 -11.98 -4.47 -0.07
N LEU A 95 -13.18 -3.99 0.27
CA LEU A 95 -14.40 -4.81 0.31
C LEU A 95 -15.17 -4.82 -1.03
N ILE A 96 -14.65 -4.19 -2.08
CA ILE A 96 -15.35 -4.09 -3.36
C ILE A 96 -15.50 -5.48 -4.00
N GLY A 97 -16.74 -5.94 -4.17
CA GLY A 97 -17.07 -7.26 -4.72
C GLY A 97 -17.19 -8.36 -3.66
N HIS A 98 -17.07 -8.02 -2.37
CA HIS A 98 -17.40 -8.89 -1.27
C HIS A 98 -18.80 -8.56 -0.74
N ALA A 99 -19.52 -9.57 -0.26
CA ALA A 99 -20.77 -9.35 0.46
C ALA A 99 -20.48 -8.60 1.78
N ASP A 100 -21.42 -7.75 2.19
CA ASP A 100 -21.37 -7.10 3.49
C ASP A 100 -21.27 -8.18 4.58
N GLN A 101 -20.28 -8.06 5.44
CA GLN A 101 -20.14 -8.92 6.60
C GLN A 101 -20.62 -8.18 7.84
N PRO A 102 -21.41 -8.83 8.71
CA PRO A 102 -21.89 -8.19 9.91
C PRO A 102 -20.71 -7.87 10.84
N LEU A 103 -20.76 -6.69 11.49
CA LEU A 103 -19.65 -6.15 12.28
C LEU A 103 -19.38 -6.95 13.56
N ASP A 104 -20.41 -7.62 14.09
CA ASP A 104 -20.33 -8.53 15.24
C ASP A 104 -19.27 -9.63 15.09
N ARG A 105 -18.95 -10.03 13.86
CA ARG A 105 -17.88 -10.98 13.55
C ARG A 105 -16.47 -10.45 13.84
N TRP A 106 -16.31 -9.13 13.99
CA TRP A 106 -15.01 -8.46 14.10
C TRP A 106 -14.80 -7.73 15.42
N VAL A 107 -15.82 -7.66 16.28
CA VAL A 107 -15.70 -7.10 17.63
C VAL A 107 -15.45 -8.26 18.59
N SER A 108 -14.23 -8.35 19.11
CA SER A 108 -13.96 -9.20 20.28
C SER A 108 -14.72 -8.64 21.47
N ALA A 109 -15.53 -9.46 22.14
CA ALA A 109 -16.17 -9.13 23.41
C ALA A 109 -15.15 -8.79 24.49
#